data_AF-A0A3P6H9R8-F1
#
_entry.id   AF-A0A3P6H9R8-F1
#
_cell.length_a   1.000
_cell.length_b   1.000
_cell.length_c   1.000
_cell.angle_alpha   90.00
_cell.angle_beta   90.00
_cell.angle_gamma   90.00
#
_symmetry.space_group_name_H-M   'P 1'
#
loop_
_entity.id
_entity.type
_entity.pdbx_description
1 polymer ?
#
loop_
_entity_poly.entity_id
_entity_poly.type
_entity_poly.pdbx_seq_one_letter_code
_entity_poly.pdbx_strand_id
1 'polypeptide(L)'
;MSDFTQQRHLVGARFLSETPLCHIYGIEHCGYSRDDYGRPRYPEIGRLMITDFTGPSCWTKVLEKTVRMDLMTETGTMGASHGWAFTLRYGGIPHLLDDLNPGVSDSDGCEISLPDLVTLPHCQTKLVTNVAMSSSSPHDEDCILAIKFAGPQLSLIRPAQENKEWVNIKIEDPSFFSSRAMYSNRDKKFAMPASEGTHIGYWDLGENLEKPKAQEFCDFFTPELLKSEWERLDSCVTSVELVESRTTDEMFMVKRFTERNGFNDGRMEERRIWVFRQDSSSTWCFTENIGDLCIFLSNAEPFCLKASSHQKCKNSIYFIDKSERGKFILGDKYKTSNFNKFTAPYFIPPQSYLDANCSNGSNSP
;
A
#
# COMPACT_ATOMS: atom_id res chain seq x y z
N MET A 1 50.33 7.35 12.68
CA MET A 1 49.12 8.16 12.52
C MET A 1 48.79 8.11 11.04
N SER A 2 47.93 7.16 10.68
CA SER A 2 47.55 6.84 9.31
C SER A 2 46.05 7.12 9.19
N ASP A 3 45.72 8.21 8.53
CA ASP A 3 44.34 8.57 8.19
C ASP A 3 43.80 7.57 7.16
N PHE A 4 42.89 6.71 7.62
CA PHE A 4 42.02 5.93 6.74
C PHE A 4 40.86 6.83 6.31
N THR A 5 40.95 7.38 5.11
CA THR A 5 39.84 8.05 4.45
C THR A 5 38.76 7.02 4.16
N GLN A 6 37.65 7.11 4.89
CA GLN A 6 36.48 6.27 4.76
C GLN A 6 35.78 6.59 3.44
N GLN A 7 36.14 5.85 2.38
CA GLN A 7 35.46 5.89 1.10
C GLN A 7 34.09 5.20 1.29
N ARG A 8 33.07 6.00 1.63
CA ARG A 8 31.67 5.56 1.58
C ARG A 8 31.36 5.14 0.15
N HIS A 9 31.27 3.83 -0.07
CA HIS A 9 30.70 3.27 -1.29
C HIS A 9 29.23 3.71 -1.36
N LEU A 10 28.94 4.72 -2.18
CA LEU A 10 27.60 4.98 -2.69
C LEU A 10 27.24 3.82 -3.63
N VAL A 11 26.62 2.78 -3.07
CA VAL A 11 25.98 1.73 -3.85
C VAL A 11 24.70 2.33 -4.45
N GLY A 12 24.77 2.66 -5.74
CA GLY A 12 23.64 2.70 -6.68
C GLY A 12 22.39 3.49 -6.27
N ALA A 13 22.47 4.81 -6.19
CA ALA A 13 21.26 5.63 -6.33
C ALA A 13 20.71 5.46 -7.75
N ARG A 14 19.65 4.67 -7.93
CA ARG A 14 18.90 4.59 -9.19
C ARG A 14 18.30 5.98 -9.45
N PHE A 15 18.71 6.64 -10.54
CA PHE A 15 18.08 7.88 -10.98
C PHE A 15 16.69 7.54 -11.57
N LEU A 16 15.66 7.57 -10.72
CA LEU A 16 14.28 7.49 -11.16
C LEU A 16 13.92 8.81 -11.84
N SER A 17 13.37 8.75 -13.05
CA SER A 17 12.69 9.91 -13.63
C SER A 17 11.52 10.32 -12.72
N GLU A 18 11.15 11.60 -12.70
CA GLU A 18 10.05 12.09 -11.85
C GLU A 18 8.75 11.33 -12.19
N THR A 19 8.37 10.41 -11.31
CA THR A 19 7.09 9.69 -11.46
C THR A 19 5.99 10.64 -10.98
N PRO A 20 4.98 10.94 -11.81
CA PRO A 20 3.85 11.75 -11.37
C PRO A 20 2.93 10.94 -10.45
N LEU A 21 2.13 11.63 -9.62
CA LEU A 21 0.98 10.99 -8.98
C LEU A 21 0.12 10.37 -10.08
N CYS A 22 -0.11 9.06 -9.99
CA CYS A 22 -0.90 8.33 -10.96
C CYS A 22 -1.66 7.17 -10.31
N HIS A 23 -2.60 6.61 -11.05
CA HIS A 23 -3.07 5.25 -10.75
C HIS A 23 -2.97 4.39 -11.99
N ILE A 24 -2.77 3.10 -11.74
CA ILE A 24 -2.72 2.11 -12.79
C ILE A 24 -4.16 1.77 -13.18
N TYR A 25 -4.47 1.95 -14.46
CA TYR A 25 -5.78 1.64 -15.00
C TYR A 25 -5.89 0.18 -15.42
N GLY A 26 -4.81 -0.36 -15.99
CA GLY A 26 -4.71 -1.75 -16.45
C GLY A 26 -3.51 -1.95 -17.37
N ILE A 27 -3.54 -3.01 -18.17
CA ILE A 27 -2.55 -3.27 -19.23
C ILE A 27 -3.26 -3.39 -20.57
N GLU A 28 -2.71 -2.73 -21.59
CA GLU A 28 -3.09 -2.94 -22.98
C GLU A 28 -2.29 -4.09 -23.58
N HIS A 29 -2.97 -5.14 -24.05
CA HIS A 29 -2.31 -6.33 -24.61
C HIS A 29 -1.56 -6.00 -25.92
N CYS A 30 -0.28 -6.35 -26.02
CA CYS A 30 0.55 -6.08 -27.20
C CYS A 30 0.40 -7.09 -28.36
N GLY A 31 -0.73 -7.79 -28.44
CA GLY A 31 -0.92 -8.95 -29.32
C GLY A 31 -0.19 -10.23 -28.88
N TYR A 32 -0.56 -11.39 -29.45
CA TYR A 32 0.06 -12.67 -29.12
C TYR A 32 1.42 -12.79 -29.83
N SER A 33 2.53 -12.77 -29.10
CA SER A 33 3.76 -13.31 -29.65
C SER A 33 3.63 -14.84 -29.66
N ARG A 34 3.72 -15.45 -30.85
CA ARG A 34 3.71 -16.90 -30.99
C ARG A 34 5.15 -17.41 -31.15
N ASP A 35 5.44 -18.56 -30.56
CA ASP A 35 6.66 -19.30 -30.86
C ASP A 35 6.62 -19.83 -32.31
N ASP A 36 7.73 -20.43 -32.76
CA ASP A 36 7.84 -20.98 -34.12
C ASP A 36 6.85 -22.14 -34.38
N TYR A 37 6.15 -22.62 -33.34
CA TYR A 37 5.14 -23.67 -33.38
C TYR A 37 3.71 -23.14 -33.22
N GLY A 38 3.52 -21.81 -33.23
CA GLY A 38 2.21 -21.19 -33.13
C GLY A 38 1.60 -21.17 -31.72
N ARG A 39 2.36 -21.53 -30.68
CA ARG A 39 1.95 -21.44 -29.27
C ARG A 39 2.21 -20.04 -28.71
N PRO A 40 1.38 -19.52 -27.78
CA PRO A 40 1.68 -18.27 -27.09
C PRO A 40 3.04 -18.35 -26.41
N ARG A 41 3.93 -17.36 -26.60
CA ARG A 41 5.12 -17.25 -25.76
C ARG A 41 4.68 -16.75 -24.39
N TYR A 42 5.00 -17.52 -23.35
CA TYR A 42 4.88 -17.07 -21.97
C TYR A 42 6.21 -16.43 -21.53
N PRO A 43 6.16 -15.35 -20.71
CA PRO A 43 4.96 -14.65 -20.25
C PRO A 43 4.34 -13.75 -21.33
N GLU A 44 3.02 -13.63 -21.33
CA GLU A 44 2.31 -12.62 -22.13
C GLU A 44 2.70 -11.21 -21.63
N ILE A 45 2.98 -10.31 -22.57
CA ILE A 45 3.41 -8.94 -22.30
C ILE A 45 2.38 -7.93 -22.82
N GLY A 46 2.26 -6.81 -22.14
CA GLY A 46 1.43 -5.69 -22.56
C GLY A 46 2.05 -4.36 -22.13
N ARG A 47 1.34 -3.26 -22.42
CA ARG A 47 1.75 -1.89 -22.08
C ARG A 47 0.94 -1.33 -20.93
N LEU A 48 1.63 -0.70 -19.98
CA LEU A 48 0.99 -0.15 -18.79
C LEU A 48 0.05 1.02 -19.16
N MET A 49 -1.20 0.96 -18.73
CA MET A 49 -2.15 2.07 -18.85
C MET A 49 -2.22 2.81 -17.52
N ILE A 50 -1.92 4.11 -17.52
CA ILE A 50 -2.02 4.95 -16.32
C ILE A 50 -2.96 6.13 -16.53
N THR A 51 -3.61 6.57 -15.47
CA THR A 51 -4.20 7.91 -15.43
C THR A 51 -3.28 8.83 -14.64
N ASP A 52 -2.77 9.85 -15.31
CA ASP A 52 -1.87 10.85 -14.77
C ASP A 52 -2.66 12.02 -14.17
N PHE A 53 -2.26 12.49 -12.98
CA PHE A 53 -2.92 13.61 -12.32
C PHE A 53 -2.29 14.98 -12.62
N THR A 54 -1.17 15.07 -13.34
CA THR A 54 -0.40 16.32 -13.56
C THR A 54 -0.95 17.28 -14.62
N GLY A 55 -1.63 16.79 -15.68
CA GLY A 55 -2.12 17.64 -16.79
C GLY A 55 -3.42 18.41 -16.49
N PRO A 56 -3.94 19.27 -17.38
CA PRO A 56 -5.21 20.00 -17.16
C PRO A 56 -6.46 19.09 -17.13
N SER A 57 -6.34 17.86 -17.60
CA SER A 57 -7.40 16.85 -17.66
C SER A 57 -6.83 15.48 -17.29
N CYS A 58 -7.63 14.64 -16.62
CA CYS A 58 -7.22 13.30 -16.19
C CYS A 58 -7.55 12.30 -17.30
N TRP A 59 -6.66 12.11 -18.27
CA TRP A 59 -6.81 11.10 -19.31
C TRP A 59 -5.99 9.85 -18.96
N THR A 60 -6.53 8.69 -19.34
CA THR A 60 -5.75 7.46 -19.37
C THR A 60 -4.84 7.50 -20.58
N LYS A 61 -3.54 7.30 -20.37
CA LYS A 61 -2.52 7.16 -21.42
C LYS A 61 -1.88 5.78 -21.34
N VAL A 62 -1.53 5.23 -22.49
CA VAL A 62 -0.72 4.02 -22.59
C VAL A 62 0.74 4.46 -22.53
N LEU A 63 1.50 3.89 -21.60
CA LEU A 63 2.94 4.08 -21.53
C LEU A 63 3.61 3.06 -22.45
N GLU A 64 4.67 3.48 -23.15
CA GLU A 64 5.61 2.57 -23.81
C GLU A 64 6.52 1.93 -22.76
N LYS A 65 5.91 1.25 -21.78
CA LYS A 65 6.54 0.45 -20.74
C LYS A 65 5.94 -0.94 -20.79
N THR A 66 6.78 -1.93 -21.05
CA THR A 66 6.36 -3.31 -21.21
C THR A 66 6.26 -3.97 -19.85
N VAL A 67 5.10 -4.57 -19.57
CA VAL A 67 4.79 -5.22 -18.30
C VAL A 67 4.18 -6.59 -18.54
N ARG A 68 4.41 -7.52 -17.63
CA ARG A 68 3.85 -8.86 -17.75
C ARG A 68 2.35 -8.84 -17.43
N MET A 69 1.57 -9.56 -18.23
CA MET A 69 0.12 -9.65 -18.06
C MET A 69 -0.29 -10.40 -16.80
N ASP A 70 0.56 -11.31 -16.31
CA ASP A 70 0.30 -12.07 -15.08
C ASP A 70 0.27 -11.17 -13.82
N LEU A 71 0.86 -9.98 -13.88
CA LEU A 71 0.73 -8.96 -12.84
C LEU A 71 -0.72 -8.50 -12.62
N MET A 72 -1.59 -8.65 -13.62
CA MET A 72 -2.99 -8.22 -13.58
C MET A 72 -3.95 -9.35 -13.21
N THR A 73 -3.43 -10.53 -12.91
CA THR A 73 -4.25 -11.65 -12.45
C THR A 73 -4.74 -11.39 -11.03
N GLU A 74 -5.99 -11.79 -10.75
CA GLU A 74 -6.59 -11.59 -9.43
C GLU A 74 -5.86 -12.34 -8.30
N THR A 75 -5.02 -13.31 -8.68
CA THR A 75 -4.34 -14.24 -7.77
C THR A 75 -2.84 -14.02 -7.85
N GLY A 76 -2.31 -13.14 -6.99
CA GLY A 76 -0.88 -13.18 -6.65
C GLY A 76 -0.18 -11.84 -6.58
N THR A 77 -0.64 -10.81 -7.28
CA THR A 77 0.02 -9.49 -7.26
C THR A 77 -0.56 -8.60 -6.18
N MET A 78 0.30 -8.13 -5.28
CA MET A 78 -0.02 -7.17 -4.23
C MET A 78 0.87 -5.94 -4.42
N GLY A 79 0.25 -4.76 -4.49
CA GLY A 79 1.00 -3.51 -4.46
C GLY A 79 1.74 -3.41 -3.13
N ALA A 80 3.05 -3.22 -3.20
CA ALA A 80 3.87 -2.83 -2.07
C ALA A 80 4.06 -1.30 -2.11
N SER A 81 5.14 -0.83 -1.50
CA SER A 81 5.45 0.59 -1.42
C SER A 81 5.95 1.12 -2.78
N HIS A 82 5.50 2.31 -3.19
CA HIS A 82 6.09 3.13 -4.27
C HIS A 82 6.28 2.47 -5.64
N GLY A 83 5.29 1.70 -6.08
CA GLY A 83 5.33 1.04 -7.39
C GLY A 83 6.07 -0.29 -7.41
N TRP A 84 6.60 -0.72 -6.26
CA TRP A 84 6.96 -2.12 -6.08
C TRP A 84 5.70 -2.99 -5.96
N ALA A 85 5.78 -4.18 -6.52
CA ALA A 85 4.74 -5.18 -6.47
C ALA A 85 5.32 -6.50 -6.01
N PHE A 86 4.65 -7.12 -5.06
CA PHE A 86 4.91 -8.50 -4.67
C PHE A 86 4.07 -9.44 -5.55
N THR A 87 4.68 -10.51 -6.06
CA THR A 87 3.95 -11.55 -6.80
C THR A 87 4.43 -12.95 -6.44
N LEU A 88 3.50 -13.92 -6.47
CA LEU A 88 3.79 -15.34 -6.38
C LEU A 88 3.72 -15.94 -7.79
N ARG A 89 4.89 -16.24 -8.39
CA ARG A 89 4.97 -16.76 -9.77
C ARG A 89 4.56 -18.23 -9.85
N TYR A 90 4.37 -18.73 -11.08
CA TYR A 90 4.23 -20.16 -11.35
C TYR A 90 5.37 -20.95 -10.72
N GLY A 91 5.04 -21.83 -9.76
CA GLY A 91 5.99 -22.52 -8.90
C GLY A 91 5.94 -22.10 -7.43
N GLY A 92 5.22 -21.02 -7.10
CA GLY A 92 5.03 -20.53 -5.73
C GLY A 92 6.18 -19.66 -5.20
N ILE A 93 7.17 -19.35 -6.05
CA ILE A 93 8.33 -18.55 -5.67
C ILE A 93 7.90 -17.09 -5.53
N PRO A 94 8.22 -16.41 -4.41
CA PRO A 94 7.87 -15.01 -4.21
C PRO A 94 8.89 -14.06 -4.86
N HIS A 95 8.39 -13.01 -5.51
CA HIS A 95 9.21 -11.99 -6.18
C HIS A 95 8.73 -10.58 -5.84
N LEU A 96 9.68 -9.64 -5.75
CA LEU A 96 9.43 -8.20 -5.80
C LEU A 96 9.83 -7.65 -7.18
N LEU A 97 8.95 -6.83 -7.75
CA LEU A 97 9.07 -6.26 -9.10
C LEU A 97 8.75 -4.76 -9.07
N ASP A 98 9.45 -3.94 -9.83
CA ASP A 98 9.16 -2.51 -10.03
C ASP A 98 8.42 -2.21 -11.36
N ASP A 99 7.92 -3.25 -12.02
CA ASP A 99 7.15 -3.16 -13.28
C ASP A 99 5.91 -2.25 -13.19
N LEU A 100 5.39 -2.02 -11.97
CA LEU A 100 4.25 -1.14 -11.75
C LEU A 100 4.66 0.33 -11.54
N ASN A 101 5.97 0.64 -11.47
CA ASN A 101 6.48 1.99 -11.38
C ASN A 101 6.62 2.62 -12.79
N PRO A 102 5.83 3.66 -13.12
CA PRO A 102 5.90 4.35 -14.41
C PRO A 102 7.25 4.99 -14.73
N GLY A 103 8.04 5.36 -13.72
CA GLY A 103 9.31 6.09 -13.89
C GLY A 103 10.54 5.20 -14.12
N VAL A 104 10.40 3.87 -14.03
CA VAL A 104 11.47 2.89 -14.28
C VAL A 104 11.46 2.49 -15.75
N SER A 105 12.63 2.53 -16.41
CA SER A 105 12.75 2.13 -17.82
C SER A 105 12.70 0.60 -18.02
N ASP A 106 12.28 0.14 -19.21
CA ASP A 106 12.21 -1.30 -19.55
C ASP A 106 13.57 -2.02 -19.48
N SER A 107 14.69 -1.29 -19.63
CA SER A 107 16.04 -1.86 -19.49
C SER A 107 16.52 -1.97 -18.04
N ASP A 108 15.83 -1.31 -17.10
CA ASP A 108 16.22 -1.19 -15.68
C ASP A 108 15.31 -1.98 -14.73
N GLY A 109 14.31 -2.69 -15.27
CA GLY A 109 13.34 -3.47 -14.51
C GLY A 109 14.04 -4.36 -13.49
N CYS A 110 13.69 -4.19 -12.22
CA CYS A 110 14.34 -4.88 -11.12
C CYS A 110 13.46 -5.98 -10.58
N GLU A 111 14.01 -7.19 -10.60
CA GLU A 111 13.40 -8.34 -9.98
C GLU A 111 14.26 -8.83 -8.82
N ILE A 112 13.67 -8.91 -7.64
CA ILE A 112 14.29 -9.53 -6.47
C ILE A 112 13.53 -10.82 -6.17
N SER A 113 14.17 -11.96 -6.41
CA SER A 113 13.66 -13.26 -5.96
C SER A 113 13.82 -13.39 -4.45
N LEU A 114 12.78 -13.85 -3.77
CA LEU A 114 12.76 -14.12 -2.33
C LEU A 114 12.78 -15.63 -2.08
N PRO A 115 13.19 -16.10 -0.89
CA PRO A 115 13.09 -17.51 -0.52
C PRO A 115 11.64 -17.97 -0.47
N ASP A 116 11.42 -19.29 -0.51
CA ASP A 116 10.08 -19.87 -0.38
C ASP A 116 9.42 -19.51 0.96
N LEU A 117 8.12 -19.24 0.92
CA LEU A 117 7.34 -18.93 2.11
C LEU A 117 7.18 -20.18 2.98
N VAL A 118 7.50 -20.05 4.27
CA VAL A 118 7.32 -21.12 5.26
C VAL A 118 5.99 -20.93 5.98
N THR A 119 5.10 -21.92 5.90
CA THR A 119 3.82 -21.88 6.60
C THR A 119 3.97 -22.42 8.03
N LEU A 120 3.59 -21.62 9.02
CA LEU A 120 3.58 -22.03 10.43
C LEU A 120 2.40 -22.99 10.74
N PRO A 121 2.47 -23.80 11.80
CA PRO A 121 1.35 -24.65 12.21
C PRO A 121 0.05 -23.88 12.47
N HIS A 122 -1.04 -24.32 11.83
CA HIS A 122 -2.36 -23.69 11.84
C HIS A 122 -2.43 -22.31 11.16
N CYS A 123 -1.47 -22.02 10.28
CA CYS A 123 -1.43 -20.81 9.45
C CYS A 123 -1.57 -21.14 7.96
N GLN A 124 -1.52 -20.12 7.10
CA GLN A 124 -1.51 -20.26 5.64
C GLN A 124 -0.75 -19.09 5.00
N THR A 125 -0.09 -19.34 3.86
CA THR A 125 0.68 -18.33 3.11
C THR A 125 0.17 -18.09 1.68
N LYS A 126 -1.01 -18.61 1.34
CA LYS A 126 -1.60 -18.55 -0.01
C LYS A 126 -2.40 -17.27 -0.26
N LEU A 127 -3.05 -16.75 0.78
CA LEU A 127 -3.86 -15.53 0.72
C LEU A 127 -3.13 -14.41 1.44
N VAL A 128 -2.49 -13.54 0.66
CA VAL A 128 -1.85 -12.31 1.14
C VAL A 128 -2.92 -11.22 1.29
N THR A 129 -2.95 -10.48 2.39
CA THR A 129 -3.84 -9.32 2.57
C THR A 129 -3.18 -8.03 2.10
N ASN A 130 -1.87 -7.87 2.37
CA ASN A 130 -1.04 -6.82 1.80
C ASN A 130 0.46 -7.09 2.01
N VAL A 131 1.26 -6.22 1.39
CA VAL A 131 2.70 -6.13 1.58
C VAL A 131 3.06 -4.70 1.98
N ALA A 132 4.00 -4.54 2.92
CA ALA A 132 4.50 -3.26 3.39
C ALA A 132 6.02 -3.27 3.46
N MET A 133 6.65 -2.10 3.31
CA MET A 133 8.11 -1.98 3.34
C MET A 133 8.53 -0.88 4.30
N SER A 134 9.66 -1.06 4.99
CA SER A 134 10.21 -0.04 5.88
C SER A 134 10.96 1.08 5.16
N SER A 135 11.41 0.82 3.93
CA SER A 135 12.05 1.80 3.06
C SER A 135 11.31 1.91 1.73
N SER A 136 11.63 2.96 0.96
CA SER A 136 11.17 3.12 -0.42
C SER A 136 11.84 2.17 -1.41
N SER A 137 13.00 1.62 -1.05
CA SER A 137 13.80 0.73 -1.89
C SER A 137 14.10 -0.59 -1.17
N PRO A 138 13.82 -1.74 -1.80
CA PRO A 138 14.16 -3.06 -1.24
C PRO A 138 15.65 -3.40 -1.37
N HIS A 139 16.46 -2.52 -1.97
CA HIS A 139 17.90 -2.67 -2.04
C HIS A 139 18.62 -2.10 -0.82
N ASP A 140 17.92 -1.32 0.01
CA ASP A 140 18.51 -0.72 1.19
C ASP A 140 18.78 -1.83 2.21
N GLU A 141 19.99 -1.83 2.80
CA GLU A 141 20.45 -2.92 3.67
C GLU A 141 19.55 -3.14 4.89
N ASP A 142 18.94 -2.06 5.40
CA ASP A 142 18.03 -2.05 6.53
C ASP A 142 16.55 -2.14 6.12
N CYS A 143 16.23 -2.20 4.82
CA CYS A 143 14.86 -2.39 4.37
C CYS A 143 14.32 -3.73 4.88
N ILE A 144 13.11 -3.68 5.43
CA ILE A 144 12.34 -4.83 5.86
C ILE A 144 11.09 -4.88 5.00
N LEU A 145 10.84 -6.05 4.43
CA LEU A 145 9.60 -6.38 3.75
C LEU A 145 8.72 -7.17 4.72
N ALA A 146 7.48 -6.73 4.88
CA ALA A 146 6.45 -7.43 5.62
C ALA A 146 5.38 -7.97 4.67
N ILE A 147 5.06 -9.26 4.79
CA ILE A 147 3.95 -9.91 4.10
C ILE A 147 2.93 -10.35 5.15
N LYS A 148 1.74 -9.76 5.08
CA LYS A 148 0.61 -10.15 5.93
C LYS A 148 -0.29 -11.10 5.17
N PHE A 149 -0.64 -12.22 5.82
CA PHE A 149 -1.57 -13.20 5.27
C PHE A 149 -2.94 -13.12 5.95
N ALA A 150 -3.97 -13.62 5.28
CA ALA A 150 -5.26 -13.84 5.93
C ALA A 150 -5.07 -14.88 7.06
N GLY A 151 -5.40 -14.51 8.29
CA GLY A 151 -5.17 -15.35 9.47
C GLY A 151 -3.92 -14.95 10.29
N PRO A 152 -3.41 -15.88 11.11
CA PRO A 152 -2.46 -15.60 12.18
C PRO A 152 -0.99 -15.50 11.74
N GLN A 153 -0.66 -15.19 10.49
CA GLN A 153 0.75 -15.16 10.06
C GLN A 153 1.17 -13.83 9.46
N LEU A 154 2.32 -13.34 9.94
CA LEU A 154 3.11 -12.25 9.39
C LEU A 154 4.51 -12.80 9.09
N SER A 155 5.04 -12.52 7.91
CA SER A 155 6.40 -12.91 7.53
C SER A 155 7.23 -11.67 7.20
N LEU A 156 8.40 -11.56 7.80
CA LEU A 156 9.34 -10.44 7.65
C LEU A 156 10.65 -10.94 7.01
N ILE A 157 11.26 -10.12 6.16
CA ILE A 157 12.55 -10.42 5.53
C ILE A 157 13.31 -9.14 5.19
N ARG A 158 14.64 -9.21 5.15
CA ARG A 158 15.49 -8.17 4.56
C ARG A 158 15.85 -8.53 3.12
N PRO A 159 15.21 -7.93 2.09
CA PRO A 159 15.35 -8.36 0.70
C PRO A 159 16.76 -8.21 0.13
N ALA A 160 17.54 -7.22 0.60
CA ALA A 160 18.89 -6.93 0.14
C ALA A 160 19.97 -7.85 0.75
N GLN A 161 19.67 -8.59 1.82
CA GLN A 161 20.63 -9.44 2.50
C GLN A 161 20.98 -10.68 1.67
N GLU A 162 22.27 -11.06 1.59
CA GLU A 162 22.72 -12.22 0.79
C GLU A 162 22.09 -13.53 1.28
N ASN A 163 22.16 -13.80 2.58
CA ASN A 163 21.53 -14.96 3.22
C ASN A 163 20.18 -14.58 3.83
N LYS A 164 19.30 -14.01 3.00
CA LYS A 164 17.97 -13.58 3.44
C LYS A 164 17.10 -14.79 3.82
N GLU A 165 16.52 -14.74 5.01
CA GLU A 165 15.62 -15.76 5.55
C GLU A 165 14.34 -15.11 6.08
N TRP A 166 13.25 -15.86 6.05
CA TRP A 166 11.97 -15.42 6.58
C TRP A 166 11.95 -15.52 8.11
N VAL A 167 11.66 -14.40 8.76
CA VAL A 167 11.22 -14.39 10.16
C VAL A 167 9.70 -14.48 10.16
N ASN A 168 9.19 -15.65 10.55
CA ASN A 168 7.75 -15.94 10.56
C ASN A 168 7.19 -15.76 11.97
N ILE A 169 6.15 -14.93 12.08
CA ILE A 169 5.50 -14.56 13.32
C ILE A 169 4.08 -15.12 13.32
N LYS A 170 3.73 -15.86 14.38
CA LYS A 170 2.37 -16.28 14.64
C LYS A 170 1.67 -15.23 15.50
N ILE A 171 0.65 -14.61 14.95
CA ILE A 171 -0.18 -13.63 15.65
C ILE A 171 -1.20 -14.38 16.50
N GLU A 172 -1.16 -14.15 17.82
CA GLU A 172 -2.06 -14.80 18.77
C GLU A 172 -3.46 -14.19 18.75
N ASP A 173 -3.56 -12.85 18.65
CA ASP A 173 -4.85 -12.14 18.68
C ASP A 173 -5.59 -12.26 17.33
N PRO A 174 -6.78 -12.90 17.30
CA PRO A 174 -7.62 -13.03 16.11
C PRO A 174 -8.06 -11.71 15.49
N SER A 175 -8.05 -10.62 16.27
CA SER A 175 -8.44 -9.30 15.80
C SER A 175 -7.57 -8.84 14.62
N PHE A 176 -6.34 -9.32 14.48
CA PHE A 176 -5.44 -8.94 13.39
C PHE A 176 -5.49 -9.86 12.16
N PHE A 177 -6.36 -10.88 12.14
CA PHE A 177 -6.32 -11.90 11.10
C PHE A 177 -6.68 -11.35 9.71
N SER A 178 -7.56 -10.37 9.63
CA SER A 178 -7.96 -9.68 8.39
C SER A 178 -7.21 -8.36 8.14
N SER A 179 -6.38 -7.92 9.10
CA SER A 179 -5.74 -6.61 9.06
C SER A 179 -4.67 -6.50 7.98
N ARG A 180 -4.37 -5.24 7.62
CA ARG A 180 -3.27 -4.87 6.73
C ARG A 180 -2.14 -4.24 7.55
N ALA A 181 -0.91 -4.61 7.24
CA ALA A 181 0.29 -4.03 7.85
C ALA A 181 0.68 -2.72 7.17
N MET A 182 1.18 -1.76 7.93
CA MET A 182 1.89 -0.59 7.43
C MET A 182 3.24 -0.50 8.15
N TYR A 183 4.24 0.14 7.57
CA TYR A 183 5.41 0.55 8.35
C TYR A 183 5.21 1.97 8.88
N SER A 184 5.38 2.17 10.17
CA SER A 184 5.41 3.51 10.78
C SER A 184 6.86 3.98 10.87
N ASN A 185 7.19 5.09 10.20
CA ASN A 185 8.54 5.67 10.27
C ASN A 185 8.77 6.30 11.64
N ARG A 186 7.72 6.91 12.21
CA ARG A 186 7.74 7.48 13.56
C ARG A 186 8.07 6.43 14.61
N ASP A 187 7.36 5.30 14.59
CA ASP A 187 7.49 4.26 15.61
C ASP A 187 8.58 3.22 15.27
N LYS A 188 9.12 3.28 14.04
CA LYS A 188 10.11 2.36 13.44
C LYS A 188 9.69 0.89 13.48
N LYS A 189 8.39 0.64 13.29
CA LYS A 189 7.77 -0.68 13.46
C LYS A 189 6.65 -0.88 12.45
N PHE A 190 6.34 -2.14 12.18
CA PHE A 190 5.12 -2.49 11.47
C PHE A 190 3.92 -2.40 12.39
N ALA A 191 2.93 -1.61 12.00
CA ALA A 191 1.69 -1.43 12.72
C ALA A 191 0.54 -2.15 11.99
N MET A 192 -0.37 -2.76 12.75
CA MET A 192 -1.66 -3.25 12.22
C MET A 192 -2.79 -2.76 13.12
N PRO A 193 -3.91 -2.26 12.56
CA PRO A 193 -5.10 -2.00 13.36
C PRO A 193 -5.82 -3.33 13.63
N ALA A 194 -6.36 -3.51 14.82
CA ALA A 194 -7.27 -4.62 15.11
C ALA A 194 -8.53 -4.53 14.24
N SER A 195 -9.20 -5.66 14.04
CA SER A 195 -10.56 -5.69 13.48
C SER A 195 -11.43 -4.74 14.29
N GLU A 196 -12.23 -3.92 13.60
CA GLU A 196 -12.99 -2.79 14.16
C GLU A 196 -12.16 -1.57 14.60
N GLY A 197 -10.83 -1.62 14.57
CA GLY A 197 -9.94 -0.49 14.89
C GLY A 197 -10.03 -0.06 16.35
N THR A 198 -10.01 -1.03 17.27
CA THR A 198 -10.07 -0.80 18.73
C THR A 198 -8.69 -0.62 19.37
N HIS A 199 -7.65 -1.13 18.74
CA HIS A 199 -6.26 -0.99 19.17
C HIS A 199 -5.29 -1.24 17.99
N ILE A 200 -4.01 -0.96 18.20
CA ILE A 200 -2.94 -1.20 17.20
C ILE A 200 -1.90 -2.14 17.80
N GLY A 201 -1.51 -3.17 17.05
CA GLY A 201 -0.35 -3.99 17.37
C GLY A 201 0.89 -3.48 16.64
N TYR A 202 2.06 -3.66 17.26
CA TYR A 202 3.35 -3.30 16.66
C TYR A 202 4.33 -4.49 16.64
N TRP A 203 4.99 -4.68 15.49
CA TRP A 203 5.96 -5.76 15.22
C TRP A 203 7.26 -5.22 14.60
N ASP A 204 8.38 -5.88 14.84
CA ASP A 204 9.69 -5.59 14.24
C ASP A 204 10.59 -6.86 14.23
N LEU A 205 11.69 -6.84 13.47
CA LEU A 205 12.68 -7.92 13.34
C LEU A 205 13.59 -8.14 14.56
N GLY A 206 13.51 -7.30 15.61
CA GLY A 206 14.44 -7.36 16.75
C GLY A 206 13.83 -7.76 18.10
N GLU A 207 12.60 -7.32 18.40
CA GLU A 207 11.93 -7.55 19.68
C GLU A 207 10.49 -8.02 19.45
N ASN A 208 9.92 -8.76 20.42
CA ASN A 208 8.46 -9.00 20.51
C ASN A 208 7.89 -9.85 19.35
N LEU A 209 8.64 -10.87 18.89
CA LEU A 209 8.26 -11.73 17.76
C LEU A 209 6.98 -12.54 18.01
N GLU A 210 6.69 -12.97 19.25
CA GLU A 210 5.51 -13.80 19.56
C GLU A 210 4.37 -12.99 20.19
N LYS A 211 4.69 -11.88 20.87
CA LYS A 211 3.71 -11.01 21.54
C LYS A 211 3.98 -9.57 21.15
N PRO A 212 3.18 -8.96 20.25
CA PRO A 212 3.39 -7.57 19.88
C PRO A 212 3.29 -6.66 21.10
N LYS A 213 3.99 -5.53 21.05
CA LYS A 213 3.63 -4.40 21.92
C LYS A 213 2.28 -3.89 21.41
N ALA A 214 1.20 -4.35 22.05
CA ALA A 214 -0.14 -3.88 21.77
C ALA A 214 -0.32 -2.51 22.42
N GLN A 215 -0.78 -1.55 21.63
CA GLN A 215 -1.19 -0.24 22.08
C GLN A 215 -2.71 -0.19 22.04
N GLU A 216 -3.30 -0.51 23.18
CA GLU A 216 -4.74 -0.32 23.39
C GLU A 216 -5.06 1.17 23.37
N PHE A 217 -6.20 1.50 22.77
CA PHE A 217 -6.70 2.86 22.79
C PHE A 217 -7.38 3.09 24.14
N CYS A 218 -6.88 4.06 24.90
CA CYS A 218 -7.53 4.44 26.15
C CYS A 218 -8.82 5.22 25.87
N ASP A 219 -8.82 6.03 24.81
CA ASP A 219 -9.97 6.84 24.40
C ASP A 219 -10.18 6.75 22.89
N PHE A 220 -11.38 6.35 22.48
CA PHE A 220 -11.81 6.31 21.09
C PHE A 220 -13.11 7.13 20.93
N PHE A 221 -13.00 8.32 20.33
CA PHE A 221 -14.14 9.22 20.18
C PHE A 221 -14.80 9.02 18.82
N THR A 222 -15.93 8.33 18.80
CA THR A 222 -16.79 8.17 17.61
C THR A 222 -17.76 9.35 17.45
N PRO A 223 -18.18 9.66 16.22
CA PRO A 223 -19.25 10.63 16.00
C PRO A 223 -20.56 10.15 16.61
N GLU A 224 -21.35 11.09 17.16
CA GLU A 224 -22.74 10.83 17.54
C GLU A 224 -23.59 10.62 16.28
N LEU A 225 -24.29 9.49 16.21
CA LEU A 225 -25.20 9.15 15.12
C LEU A 225 -26.58 8.75 15.64
N LEU A 226 -27.58 8.90 14.78
CA LEU A 226 -28.90 8.33 15.03
C LEU A 226 -28.82 6.80 15.03
N LYS A 227 -29.73 6.15 15.78
CA LYS A 227 -29.79 4.69 15.86
C LYS A 227 -29.91 4.02 14.49
N SER A 228 -30.70 4.57 13.59
CA SER A 228 -30.89 4.05 12.22
C SER A 228 -29.62 4.17 11.36
N GLU A 229 -28.77 5.15 11.62
CA GLU A 229 -27.49 5.29 10.94
C GLU A 229 -26.50 4.24 11.44
N TRP A 230 -26.49 3.98 12.76
CA TRP A 230 -25.72 2.88 13.35
C TRP A 230 -26.14 1.52 12.81
N GLU A 231 -27.44 1.21 12.84
CA GLU A 231 -27.99 -0.06 12.32
C GLU A 231 -27.62 -0.27 10.85
N ARG A 232 -27.53 0.82 10.06
CA ARG A 232 -27.08 0.74 8.67
C ARG A 232 -25.58 0.48 8.54
N LEU A 233 -24.74 1.15 9.33
CA LEU A 233 -23.29 0.93 9.30
C LEU A 233 -22.92 -0.47 9.79
N ASP A 234 -23.65 -1.01 10.77
CA ASP A 234 -23.48 -2.36 11.29
C ASP A 234 -23.73 -3.44 10.23
N SER A 235 -24.59 -3.15 9.25
CA SER A 235 -24.82 -4.04 8.09
C SER A 235 -23.72 -3.97 7.02
N CYS A 236 -22.79 -3.02 7.10
CA CYS A 236 -21.73 -2.84 6.11
C CYS A 236 -20.53 -3.75 6.41
N VAL A 237 -19.83 -4.13 5.34
CA VAL A 237 -18.49 -4.69 5.48
C VAL A 237 -17.53 -3.55 5.82
N THR A 238 -16.92 -3.64 6.99
CA THR A 238 -15.98 -2.62 7.49
C THR A 238 -14.54 -3.03 7.24
N SER A 239 -13.75 -2.15 6.65
CA SER A 239 -12.29 -2.29 6.59
C SER A 239 -11.60 -1.14 7.31
N VAL A 240 -10.46 -1.43 7.94
CA VAL A 240 -9.67 -0.47 8.70
C VAL A 240 -8.27 -0.44 8.14
N GLU A 241 -7.81 0.75 7.77
CA GLU A 241 -6.47 0.98 7.23
C GLU A 241 -5.81 2.09 8.04
N LEU A 242 -4.50 1.96 8.26
CA LEU A 242 -3.71 3.01 8.89
C LEU A 242 -2.89 3.73 7.80
N VAL A 243 -2.71 5.04 7.97
CA VAL A 243 -1.97 5.90 7.04
C VAL A 243 -1.12 6.87 7.85
N GLU A 244 0.15 7.01 7.48
CA GLU A 244 1.09 7.94 8.10
C GLU A 244 1.49 9.02 7.10
N SER A 245 1.40 10.28 7.53
CA SER A 245 1.84 11.42 6.75
C SER A 245 3.33 11.63 6.91
N ARG A 246 4.11 11.44 5.84
CA ARG A 246 5.56 11.70 5.85
C ARG A 246 5.93 13.17 6.07
N THR A 247 5.01 14.10 5.79
CA THR A 247 5.28 15.54 5.89
C THR A 247 4.91 16.13 7.24
N THR A 248 4.01 15.48 7.99
CA THR A 248 3.51 15.99 9.28
C THR A 248 3.70 15.02 10.44
N ASP A 249 4.18 13.80 10.18
CA ASP A 249 4.27 12.67 11.13
C ASP A 249 2.92 12.31 11.81
N GLU A 250 1.81 12.85 11.28
CA GLU A 250 0.46 12.54 11.73
C GLU A 250 0.05 11.15 11.24
N MET A 251 -0.57 10.38 12.15
CA MET A 251 -1.13 9.08 11.84
C MET A 251 -2.66 9.16 11.81
N PHE A 252 -3.23 8.54 10.79
CA PHE A 252 -4.67 8.46 10.57
C PHE A 252 -5.11 7.00 10.50
N MET A 253 -6.24 6.70 11.12
CA MET A 253 -6.96 5.45 10.96
C MET A 253 -8.19 5.73 10.13
N VAL A 254 -8.32 5.04 9.00
CA VAL A 254 -9.44 5.18 8.07
C VAL A 254 -10.32 3.95 8.17
N LYS A 255 -11.58 4.14 8.58
CA LYS A 255 -12.61 3.09 8.58
C LYS A 255 -13.51 3.29 7.36
N ARG A 256 -13.55 2.30 6.48
CA ARG A 256 -14.38 2.28 5.27
C ARG A 256 -15.53 1.32 5.48
N PHE A 257 -16.74 1.78 5.14
CA PHE A 257 -17.96 1.00 5.26
C PHE A 257 -18.48 0.74 3.86
N THR A 258 -18.48 -0.51 3.44
CA THR A 258 -18.91 -0.92 2.10
C THR A 258 -20.20 -1.73 2.17
N GLU A 259 -21.15 -1.44 1.30
CA GLU A 259 -22.43 -2.17 1.22
C GLU A 259 -22.61 -2.81 -0.16
N ARG A 260 -23.26 -3.99 -0.19
CA ARG A 260 -23.59 -4.66 -1.44
C ARG A 260 -24.75 -3.93 -2.11
N ASN A 261 -24.57 -3.49 -3.35
CA ASN A 261 -25.66 -2.91 -4.14
C ASN A 261 -26.53 -4.02 -4.75
N GLY A 262 -27.72 -4.23 -4.20
CA GLY A 262 -28.67 -5.25 -4.66
C GLY A 262 -29.28 -5.02 -6.05
N PHE A 263 -29.13 -3.81 -6.63
CA PHE A 263 -29.68 -3.49 -7.96
C PHE A 263 -28.66 -3.61 -9.09
N ASN A 264 -27.36 -3.54 -8.78
CA ASN A 264 -26.29 -3.47 -9.77
C ASN A 264 -25.29 -4.63 -9.60
N ASP A 265 -25.70 -5.82 -10.02
CA ASP A 265 -24.85 -7.04 -10.07
C ASP A 265 -24.23 -7.45 -8.71
N GLY A 266 -24.76 -6.94 -7.60
CA GLY A 266 -24.23 -7.23 -6.28
C GLY A 266 -22.83 -6.65 -6.03
N ARG A 267 -22.41 -5.62 -6.78
CA ARG A 267 -21.11 -4.97 -6.55
C ARG A 267 -21.04 -4.33 -5.16
N MET A 268 -19.84 -4.30 -4.57
CA MET A 268 -19.60 -3.58 -3.32
C MET A 268 -19.42 -2.09 -3.62
N GLU A 269 -20.05 -1.23 -2.83
CA GLU A 269 -19.94 0.21 -2.97
C GLU A 269 -19.55 0.86 -1.64
N GLU A 270 -18.65 1.83 -1.71
CA GLU A 270 -18.23 2.65 -0.59
C GLU A 270 -19.41 3.49 -0.10
N ARG A 271 -19.86 3.24 1.12
CA ARG A 271 -21.01 3.95 1.70
C ARG A 271 -20.55 5.13 2.54
N ARG A 272 -19.57 4.92 3.40
CA ARG A 272 -19.11 5.91 4.36
C ARG A 272 -17.63 5.69 4.65
N ILE A 273 -16.91 6.80 4.81
CA ILE A 273 -15.53 6.77 5.31
C ILE A 273 -15.46 7.62 6.57
N TRP A 274 -14.85 7.06 7.61
CA TRP A 274 -14.47 7.77 8.83
C TRP A 274 -12.97 7.84 8.93
N VAL A 275 -12.49 8.98 9.43
CA VAL A 275 -11.08 9.18 9.72
C VAL A 275 -10.94 9.50 11.19
N PHE A 276 -10.02 8.82 11.83
CA PHE A 276 -9.58 9.10 13.18
C PHE A 276 -8.15 9.59 13.10
N ARG A 277 -7.88 10.75 13.67
CA ARG A 277 -6.53 11.27 13.83
C ARG A 277 -6.01 10.86 15.20
N GLN A 278 -4.75 10.44 15.25
CA GLN A 278 -4.07 10.22 16.52
C GLN A 278 -3.75 11.58 17.16
N ASP A 279 -4.31 11.83 18.33
CA ASP A 279 -4.11 13.09 19.08
C ASP A 279 -3.00 12.95 20.12
N SER A 280 -2.94 11.77 20.75
CA SER A 280 -1.88 11.37 21.67
C SER A 280 -1.56 9.89 21.44
N SER A 281 -0.54 9.34 22.12
CA SER A 281 -0.25 7.91 22.01
C SER A 281 -1.51 7.06 22.21
N SER A 282 -2.31 7.32 23.24
CA SER A 282 -3.47 6.48 23.59
C SER A 282 -4.83 6.97 23.08
N THR A 283 -4.88 8.12 22.38
CA THR A 283 -6.14 8.80 22.05
C THR A 283 -6.32 8.96 20.54
N TRP A 284 -7.45 8.45 20.05
CA TRP A 284 -7.86 8.56 18.65
C TRP A 284 -9.20 9.30 18.54
N CYS A 285 -9.19 10.39 17.79
CA CYS A 285 -10.34 11.28 17.67
C CYS A 285 -10.88 11.25 16.25
N PHE A 286 -12.18 11.01 16.10
CA PHE A 286 -12.86 11.23 14.83
C PHE A 286 -12.62 12.65 14.33
N THR A 287 -12.30 12.79 13.05
CA THR A 287 -12.08 14.10 12.41
C THR A 287 -12.72 14.17 11.04
N GLU A 288 -13.27 15.33 10.74
CA GLU A 288 -13.76 15.71 9.40
C GLU A 288 -12.76 16.61 8.67
N ASN A 289 -11.60 16.87 9.30
CA ASN A 289 -10.53 17.71 8.78
C ASN A 289 -9.17 17.03 8.99
N ILE A 290 -8.52 16.69 7.88
CA ILE A 290 -7.18 16.09 7.83
C ILE A 290 -6.08 17.14 7.58
N GLY A 291 -6.38 18.43 7.81
CA GLY A 291 -5.45 19.51 7.49
C GLY A 291 -5.26 19.67 5.99
N ASP A 292 -4.12 20.24 5.58
CA ASP A 292 -3.71 20.40 4.17
C ASP A 292 -3.18 19.08 3.57
N LEU A 293 -3.90 17.98 3.80
CA LEU A 293 -3.54 16.64 3.32
C LEU A 293 -4.66 16.04 2.48
N CYS A 294 -4.29 15.15 1.57
CA CYS A 294 -5.17 14.19 0.94
C CYS A 294 -4.64 12.77 1.18
N ILE A 295 -5.55 11.83 1.37
CA ILE A 295 -5.23 10.42 1.63
C ILE A 295 -5.57 9.60 0.38
N PHE A 296 -4.66 8.72 -0.03
CA PHE A 296 -4.86 7.80 -1.14
C PHE A 296 -4.94 6.36 -0.62
N LEU A 297 -6.06 5.70 -0.90
CA LEU A 297 -6.34 4.32 -0.49
C LEU A 297 -6.46 3.44 -1.73
N SER A 298 -5.72 2.34 -1.76
CA SER A 298 -5.72 1.41 -2.89
C SER A 298 -5.34 0.01 -2.43
N ASN A 299 -5.18 -0.93 -3.36
CA ASN A 299 -4.63 -2.23 -3.01
C ASN A 299 -3.12 -2.20 -2.71
N ALA A 300 -2.43 -1.08 -2.99
CA ALA A 300 -1.07 -0.80 -2.56
C ALA A 300 -1.04 -0.10 -1.18
N GLU A 301 0.15 0.20 -0.67
CA GLU A 301 0.32 0.92 0.59
C GLU A 301 -0.37 2.31 0.56
N PRO A 302 -1.23 2.62 1.54
CA PRO A 302 -1.82 3.95 1.67
C PRO A 302 -0.78 5.05 1.86
N PHE A 303 -1.05 6.24 1.34
CA PHE A 303 -0.16 7.39 1.53
C PHE A 303 -0.90 8.72 1.61
N CYS A 304 -0.24 9.71 2.20
CA CYS A 304 -0.71 11.09 2.28
C CYS A 304 0.10 11.99 1.35
N LEU A 305 -0.56 12.93 0.67
CA LEU A 305 0.12 14.05 0.01
C LEU A 305 -0.40 15.36 0.56
N LYS A 306 0.44 16.40 0.53
CA LYS A 306 -0.02 17.74 0.83
C LYS A 306 -0.92 18.23 -0.31
N ALA A 307 -2.14 18.64 0.03
CA ALA A 307 -3.19 18.95 -0.93
C ALA A 307 -2.84 20.21 -1.74
N SER A 308 -2.37 21.26 -1.09
CA SER A 308 -1.95 22.51 -1.75
C SER A 308 -0.79 22.36 -2.74
N SER A 309 0.06 21.34 -2.59
CA SER A 309 1.15 21.04 -3.53
C SER A 309 0.68 20.37 -4.83
N HIS A 310 -0.57 19.92 -4.91
CA HIS A 310 -1.11 19.23 -6.07
C HIS A 310 -2.40 19.90 -6.52
N GLN A 311 -2.37 20.62 -7.64
CA GLN A 311 -3.47 21.48 -8.10
C GLN A 311 -4.85 20.80 -8.20
N LYS A 312 -4.91 19.47 -8.31
CA LYS A 312 -6.15 18.67 -8.38
C LYS A 312 -6.52 17.94 -7.09
N CYS A 313 -5.61 17.89 -6.12
CA CYS A 313 -5.89 17.29 -4.83
C CYS A 313 -6.63 18.30 -3.97
N LYS A 314 -7.77 17.89 -3.43
CA LYS A 314 -8.42 18.63 -2.34
C LYS A 314 -8.23 17.84 -1.05
N ASN A 315 -8.50 18.48 0.07
CA ASN A 315 -8.48 17.88 1.40
C ASN A 315 -9.58 16.82 1.47
N SER A 316 -9.26 15.61 1.04
CA SER A 316 -10.21 14.57 0.66
C SER A 316 -9.51 13.23 0.61
N ILE A 317 -10.32 12.17 0.67
CA ILE A 317 -9.84 10.80 0.55
C ILE A 317 -10.11 10.33 -0.87
N TYR A 318 -9.07 9.88 -1.55
CA TYR A 318 -9.15 9.27 -2.86
C TYR A 318 -9.02 7.76 -2.68
N PHE A 319 -9.92 7.01 -3.26
CA PHE A 319 -9.92 5.56 -3.12
C PHE A 319 -10.13 4.87 -4.47
N ILE A 320 -9.51 3.71 -4.61
CA ILE A 320 -9.71 2.82 -5.75
C ILE A 320 -9.72 1.38 -5.25
N ASP A 321 -10.71 0.61 -5.69
CA ASP A 321 -10.78 -0.83 -5.53
C ASP A 321 -11.07 -1.49 -6.88
N LYS A 322 -11.39 -2.79 -6.89
CA LYS A 322 -11.61 -3.57 -8.12
C LYS A 322 -12.83 -3.09 -8.94
N SER A 323 -13.78 -2.39 -8.33
CA SER A 323 -15.09 -2.05 -8.91
C SER A 323 -15.43 -0.56 -8.85
N GLU A 324 -14.83 0.18 -7.93
CA GLU A 324 -15.14 1.57 -7.65
C GLU A 324 -13.86 2.39 -7.53
N ARG A 325 -13.86 3.55 -8.19
CA ARG A 325 -12.85 4.59 -7.99
C ARG A 325 -13.57 5.86 -7.63
N GLY A 326 -13.18 6.50 -6.54
CA GLY A 326 -13.89 7.66 -6.06
C GLY A 326 -13.06 8.60 -5.24
N LYS A 327 -13.78 9.63 -4.80
CA LYS A 327 -13.32 10.67 -3.91
C LYS A 327 -14.39 10.89 -2.85
N PHE A 328 -13.95 10.94 -1.60
CA PHE A 328 -14.76 11.28 -0.44
C PHE A 328 -14.29 12.61 0.13
N ILE A 329 -15.19 13.59 0.17
CA ILE A 329 -14.95 14.90 0.79
C ILE A 329 -15.43 14.82 2.23
N LEU A 330 -14.51 14.93 3.18
CA LEU A 330 -14.79 14.73 4.61
C LEU A 330 -15.77 15.76 5.17
N GLY A 331 -15.51 17.05 4.95
CA GLY A 331 -16.35 18.14 5.48
C GLY A 331 -17.79 18.11 4.97
N ASP A 332 -17.99 17.76 3.69
CA ASP A 332 -19.31 17.68 3.08
C ASP A 332 -19.98 16.31 3.24
N LYS A 333 -19.24 15.32 3.79
CA LYS A 333 -19.64 13.90 3.86
C LYS A 333 -20.10 13.36 2.51
N TYR A 334 -19.49 13.86 1.44
CA TYR A 334 -19.96 13.68 0.08
C TYR A 334 -19.01 12.76 -0.70
N LYS A 335 -19.59 11.76 -1.37
CA LYS A 335 -18.88 10.81 -2.23
C LYS A 335 -19.20 11.09 -3.70
N THR A 336 -18.16 11.12 -4.53
CA THR A 336 -18.28 10.99 -5.98
C THR A 336 -17.46 9.79 -6.43
N SER A 337 -18.05 8.90 -7.21
CA SER A 337 -17.35 7.71 -7.69
C SER A 337 -17.78 7.31 -9.10
N ASN A 338 -16.86 6.61 -9.77
CA ASN A 338 -17.07 5.97 -11.05
C ASN A 338 -16.91 4.46 -10.85
N PHE A 339 -17.79 3.69 -11.48
CA PHE A 339 -17.77 2.24 -11.42
C PHE A 339 -17.17 1.67 -12.70
N ASN A 340 -16.13 0.84 -12.55
CA ASN A 340 -15.51 0.13 -13.64
C ASN A 340 -14.74 -1.08 -13.09
N LYS A 341 -14.41 -2.06 -13.94
CA LYS A 341 -13.54 -3.17 -13.55
C LYS A 341 -12.08 -2.72 -13.62
N PHE A 342 -11.46 -2.49 -12.47
CA PHE A 342 -10.05 -2.13 -12.36
C PHE A 342 -9.22 -3.39 -12.08
N THR A 343 -8.37 -3.79 -13.04
CA THR A 343 -7.49 -4.95 -12.87
C THR A 343 -6.28 -4.66 -11.98
N ALA A 344 -5.97 -3.38 -11.78
CA ALA A 344 -4.78 -2.90 -11.08
C ALA A 344 -5.10 -1.70 -10.18
N PRO A 345 -5.93 -1.84 -9.14
CA PRO A 345 -6.39 -0.70 -8.34
C PRO A 345 -5.27 -0.20 -7.41
N TYR A 346 -4.25 0.45 -7.99
CA TYR A 346 -3.05 0.92 -7.31
C TYR A 346 -2.86 2.41 -7.55
N PHE A 347 -2.80 3.20 -6.48
CA PHE A 347 -2.26 4.55 -6.54
C PHE A 347 -0.75 4.48 -6.37
N ILE A 348 -0.01 5.19 -7.24
CA ILE A 348 1.44 5.33 -7.14
C ILE A 348 1.74 6.79 -6.74
N PRO A 349 2.43 7.02 -5.60
CA PRO A 349 2.79 8.36 -5.19
C PRO A 349 3.85 8.97 -6.14
N PRO A 350 3.95 10.31 -6.20
CA PRO A 350 4.99 10.96 -6.97
C PRO A 350 6.39 10.71 -6.39
N GLN A 351 7.45 10.77 -7.21
CA GLN A 351 8.82 10.54 -6.71
C GLN A 351 9.21 11.54 -5.60
N SER A 352 8.77 12.79 -5.69
CA SER A 352 9.00 13.82 -4.66
C SER A 352 8.41 13.48 -3.28
N TYR A 353 7.42 12.58 -3.21
CA TYR A 353 6.91 12.05 -1.95
C TYR A 353 7.96 11.21 -1.22
N LEU A 354 8.85 10.55 -1.97
CA LEU A 354 9.92 9.72 -1.41
C LEU A 354 11.02 10.56 -0.77
N ASP A 355 11.36 11.67 -1.42
CA ASP A 355 12.46 12.54 -1.00
C ASP A 355 12.10 13.46 0.18
N ALA A 356 10.83 13.52 0.58
CA ALA A 356 10.35 14.34 1.70
C ALA A 356 11.11 14.06 3.00
N ASN A 357 11.52 12.80 3.24
CA ASN A 357 12.33 12.42 4.42
C ASN A 357 13.82 12.79 4.31
N CYS A 358 14.35 12.99 3.10
CA CYS A 358 15.77 13.31 2.88
C CYS A 358 16.09 14.79 3.15
N SER A 359 15.09 15.67 3.14
CA SER A 359 15.27 17.12 3.24
C SER A 359 15.48 17.66 4.67
N ASN A 360 15.23 16.85 5.71
CA ASN A 360 15.38 17.27 7.12
C ASN A 360 16.79 17.03 7.70
N GLY A 361 17.74 16.52 6.90
CA GLY A 361 19.09 16.14 7.37
C GLY A 361 20.20 17.16 7.14
N SER A 362 19.95 18.26 6.44
CA SER A 362 20.98 19.27 6.17
C SER A 362 20.39 20.66 6.18
N ASN A 363 20.46 21.33 7.34
CA ASN A 363 20.82 22.74 7.47
C ASN A 363 20.79 23.13 8.95
N SER A 364 21.97 23.16 9.56
CA SER A 364 22.32 24.14 10.58
C SER A 364 23.82 24.40 10.44
N PRO A 365 24.24 25.68 10.51
CA PRO A 365 25.50 26.18 9.95
C PRO A 365 26.78 25.61 10.57
#